data_AF-A0A951GYP7-F1
#
_entry.id   AF-A0A951GYP7-F1
#
_cell.length_a   1.000
_cell.length_b   1.000
_cell.length_c   1.000
_cell.angle_alpha   90.00
_cell.angle_beta   90.00
_cell.angle_gamma   90.00
#
_symmetry.space_group_name_H-M   'P 1'
#
loop_
_entity.id
_entity.type
_entity.pdbx_description
1 polymer ?
#
loop_
_entity_poly.entity_id
_entity_poly.type
_entity_poly.pdbx_seq_one_letter_code
_entity_poly.pdbx_strand_id
1 'polypeptide(L)'
;MPDFRSEMEQRRSPTSDRRASSEEIPSLLVGGHRNTRYNIIKLGSKYYGVHQEEGAFDIAKINARRNTKPVYIGESLEEVTRKIEAAGRP
;
A
#
# COMPACT_ATOMS: atom_id res chain seq x y z
N MET A 1 46.40 -34.48 -14.85
CA MET A 1 46.00 -33.11 -15.19
C MET A 1 44.49 -33.02 -15.03
N PRO A 2 43.98 -32.42 -13.94
CA PRO A 2 42.55 -32.16 -13.77
C PRO A 2 42.20 -30.76 -14.28
N ASP A 3 41.08 -30.61 -14.99
CA ASP A 3 40.12 -29.56 -14.62
C ASP A 3 38.70 -29.96 -15.06
N PHE A 4 38.06 -30.77 -14.23
CA PHE A 4 36.65 -31.16 -14.37
C PHE A 4 35.77 -30.38 -13.37
N ARG A 5 36.22 -29.21 -12.90
CA ARG A 5 35.63 -28.57 -11.71
C ARG A 5 35.13 -27.13 -11.88
N SER A 6 35.30 -26.47 -13.02
CA SER A 6 35.10 -25.01 -13.06
C SER A 6 33.95 -24.43 -13.88
N GLU A 7 33.01 -25.19 -14.44
CA GLU A 7 31.85 -24.55 -15.09
C GLU A 7 30.49 -25.23 -14.81
N MET A 8 30.40 -25.98 -13.71
CA MET A 8 29.11 -26.23 -13.05
C MET A 8 28.80 -25.17 -11.98
N GLU A 9 29.43 -24.00 -12.07
CA GLU A 9 29.22 -22.84 -11.19
C GLU A 9 28.33 -21.76 -11.82
N GLN A 10 27.49 -22.13 -12.79
CA GLN A 10 26.33 -21.29 -13.18
C GLN A 10 24.99 -21.84 -12.66
N ARG A 11 25.04 -22.82 -11.74
CA ARG A 11 23.87 -23.35 -11.02
C ARG A 11 23.70 -22.73 -9.62
N ARG A 12 24.13 -21.49 -9.43
CA ARG A 12 23.77 -20.68 -8.26
C ARG A 12 23.43 -19.28 -8.71
N SER A 13 22.30 -19.14 -9.41
CA SER A 13 21.50 -17.94 -9.19
C SER A 13 21.16 -17.96 -7.69
N PRO A 14 21.70 -17.04 -6.88
CA PRO A 14 21.29 -16.96 -5.49
C PRO A 14 19.81 -16.61 -5.52
N THR A 15 18.99 -17.56 -5.05
CA THR A 15 17.91 -17.25 -4.14
C THR A 15 17.18 -15.95 -4.49
N SER A 16 16.51 -15.92 -5.64
CA SER A 16 15.38 -14.99 -5.81
C SER A 16 14.16 -15.49 -5.05
N ASP A 17 14.38 -16.18 -3.92
CA ASP A 17 13.61 -15.98 -2.69
C ASP A 17 14.02 -14.60 -2.13
N ARG A 18 13.81 -13.53 -2.92
CA ARG A 18 13.33 -12.32 -2.29
C ARG A 18 11.90 -12.66 -1.95
N ARG A 19 11.72 -13.37 -0.82
CA ARG A 19 10.69 -13.03 0.17
C ARG A 19 10.63 -11.52 0.13
N ALA A 20 9.75 -10.99 -0.71
CA ALA A 20 9.52 -9.57 -0.80
C ALA A 20 9.21 -9.21 0.63
N SER A 21 10.14 -8.50 1.25
CA SER A 21 10.07 -8.08 2.62
C SER A 21 8.63 -7.66 2.85
N SER A 22 7.93 -8.35 3.76
CA SER A 22 6.59 -7.99 4.16
C SER A 22 6.65 -6.72 5.03
N GLU A 23 7.44 -5.76 4.58
CA GLU A 23 7.42 -4.38 4.97
C GLU A 23 6.11 -3.90 4.37
N GLU A 24 5.08 -3.88 5.19
CA GLU A 24 3.81 -3.25 4.88
C GLU A 24 4.08 -1.76 4.68
N ILE A 25 4.71 -1.40 3.56
CA ILE A 25 5.00 -0.03 3.21
C ILE A 25 3.68 0.52 2.66
N PRO A 26 3.13 1.58 3.27
CA PRO A 26 1.92 2.21 2.75
C PRO A 26 2.21 2.72 1.34
N SER A 27 1.58 2.10 0.35
CA SER A 27 1.69 2.53 -1.05
C SER A 27 0.47 3.36 -1.40
N LEU A 28 0.70 4.62 -1.79
CA LEU A 28 -0.35 5.44 -2.39
C LEU A 28 -0.76 4.80 -3.72
N LEU A 29 -2.01 4.37 -3.81
CA LEU A 29 -2.61 3.80 -5.02
C LEU A 29 -3.28 4.86 -5.87
N VAL A 30 -4.00 5.78 -5.23
CA VAL A 30 -4.77 6.82 -5.91
C VAL A 30 -4.55 8.13 -5.19
N GLY A 31 -3.94 9.09 -5.88
CA GLY A 31 -3.84 10.47 -5.41
C GLY A 31 -5.00 11.30 -5.95
N GLY A 32 -6.02 11.57 -5.14
CA GLY A 32 -7.18 12.39 -5.54
C GLY A 32 -8.17 11.66 -6.44
N HIS A 33 -9.07 10.88 -5.86
CA HIS A 33 -10.04 10.09 -6.62
C HIS A 33 -11.18 10.96 -7.20
N ARG A 34 -11.35 11.02 -8.53
CA ARG A 34 -12.54 11.57 -9.24
C ARG A 34 -13.17 12.81 -8.59
N ASN A 35 -12.47 13.95 -8.55
CA ASN A 35 -12.90 15.21 -7.92
C ASN A 35 -13.03 15.22 -6.39
N THR A 36 -12.64 14.14 -5.72
CA THR A 36 -12.54 14.13 -4.26
C THR A 36 -11.11 14.41 -3.83
N ARG A 37 -10.96 15.13 -2.71
CA ARG A 37 -9.67 15.36 -2.06
C ARG A 37 -9.27 14.15 -1.20
N TYR A 38 -9.56 12.93 -1.61
CA TYR A 38 -9.17 11.71 -0.88
C TYR A 38 -8.10 10.93 -1.64
N ASN A 39 -7.10 10.51 -0.89
CA ASN A 39 -6.02 9.62 -1.28
C ASN A 39 -6.32 8.20 -0.81
N ILE A 40 -6.12 7.22 -1.68
CA ILE A 40 -6.27 5.80 -1.34
C ILE A 40 -4.91 5.16 -1.24
N ILE A 41 -4.66 4.53 -0.11
CA ILE A 41 -3.37 3.96 0.28
C ILE A 41 -3.61 2.49 0.60
N LYS A 42 -2.76 1.62 0.06
CA LYS A 42 -2.78 0.21 0.41
C LYS A 42 -1.67 -0.08 1.39
N LEU A 43 -2.04 -0.75 2.48
CA LEU A 43 -1.14 -1.21 3.52
C LEU A 43 -1.52 -2.67 3.81
N GLY A 44 -0.59 -3.58 3.51
CA GLY A 44 -0.85 -5.02 3.60
C GLY A 44 -2.04 -5.44 2.75
N SER A 45 -3.05 -6.01 3.41
CA SER A 45 -4.30 -6.48 2.79
C SER A 45 -5.45 -5.47 2.85
N LYS A 46 -5.22 -4.27 3.37
CA LYS A 46 -6.26 -3.25 3.57
C LYS A 46 -5.98 -2.01 2.75
N TYR A 47 -7.06 -1.31 2.44
CA TYR A 47 -7.08 -0.04 1.73
C TYR A 47 -7.60 1.04 2.68
N TYR A 48 -6.95 2.20 2.61
CA TYR A 48 -7.19 3.33 3.49
C TYR A 48 -7.42 4.58 2.63
N GLY A 49 -8.61 5.15 2.75
CA GLY A 49 -8.98 6.43 2.18
C GLY A 49 -8.75 7.54 3.20
N VAL A 50 -7.70 8.33 3.00
CA VAL A 50 -7.39 9.51 3.83
C VAL A 50 -7.59 10.79 3.03
N HIS A 51 -8.07 11.85 3.67
CA HIS A 51 -8.21 13.13 3.01
C HIS A 51 -6.82 13.73 2.73
N GLN A 52 -6.62 14.37 1.57
CA GLN A 52 -5.36 15.02 1.18
C GLN A 52 -4.96 16.13 2.16
N GLU A 53 -5.93 16.84 2.73
CA GLU A 53 -5.67 17.85 3.78
C GLU A 53 -5.18 17.23 5.09
N GLU A 54 -5.39 15.92 5.30
CA GLU A 54 -4.88 15.21 6.47
C GLU A 54 -3.35 15.04 6.42
N GLY A 55 -2.76 15.17 5.22
CA GLY A 55 -1.33 15.10 4.99
C GLY A 55 -0.78 13.67 4.92
N ALA A 56 0.29 13.41 5.66
CA ALA A 56 0.97 12.13 5.68
C ALA A 56 0.06 11.02 6.25
N PHE A 57 0.16 9.84 5.65
CA PHE A 57 -0.57 8.67 6.12
C PHE A 57 0.05 8.12 7.39
N ASP A 58 -0.69 8.25 8.49
CA ASP A 58 -0.29 7.75 9.79
C ASP A 58 -1.33 6.76 10.32
N ILE A 59 -1.02 5.47 10.24
CA ILE A 59 -1.92 4.42 10.76
C ILE A 59 -2.15 4.55 12.27
N ALA A 60 -1.15 5.04 13.01
CA ALA A 60 -1.29 5.34 14.43
C ALA A 60 -2.34 6.43 14.68
N LYS A 61 -2.38 7.48 13.86
CA LYS A 61 -3.37 8.57 13.95
C LYS A 61 -4.77 8.06 13.64
N ILE A 62 -4.90 7.20 12.62
CA ILE A 62 -6.15 6.56 12.21
C ILE A 62 -6.71 5.69 13.33
N ASN A 63 -5.87 4.82 13.90
CA ASN A 63 -6.26 3.97 15.03
C ASN A 63 -6.63 4.80 16.27
N ALA A 64 -5.95 5.91 16.51
CA ALA A 64 -6.27 6.85 17.59
C ALA A 64 -7.48 7.74 17.30
N ARG A 65 -8.10 7.65 16.11
CA ARG A 65 -9.18 8.54 15.63
C ARG A 65 -8.87 10.03 15.81
N ARG A 66 -7.60 10.41 15.64
CA ARG A 66 -7.13 11.81 15.74
C ARG A 66 -7.16 12.55 14.40
N ASN A 67 -7.84 11.97 13.42
CA ASN A 67 -8.02 12.53 12.09
C ASN A 67 -9.06 13.65 12.13
N THR A 68 -8.74 14.75 11.46
CA THR A 68 -9.63 15.91 11.31
C THR A 68 -10.78 15.59 10.36
N LYS A 69 -10.56 14.67 9.41
CA LYS A 69 -11.56 14.23 8.44
C LYS A 69 -11.89 12.75 8.63
N PRO A 70 -13.08 12.30 8.19
CA PRO A 70 -13.41 10.88 8.24
C PRO A 70 -12.43 10.07 7.39
N VAL A 71 -11.93 8.98 7.97
CA VAL A 71 -11.04 8.03 7.29
C VAL A 71 -11.85 6.80 6.91
N TYR A 72 -11.67 6.34 5.67
CA TYR A 72 -12.35 5.17 5.15
C TYR A 72 -11.39 4.00 5.12
N ILE A 73 -11.80 2.85 5.65
CA ILE A 73 -11.00 1.63 5.62
C ILE A 73 -11.85 0.55 4.97
N GLY A 74 -11.23 -0.28 4.14
CA GLY A 74 -11.87 -1.40 3.48
C GLY A 74 -10.87 -2.46 3.06
N GLU A 75 -11.37 -3.64 2.74
CA GLU A 75 -10.55 -4.77 2.27
C GLU A 75 -10.29 -4.70 0.76
N SER A 76 -11.00 -3.82 0.05
CA SER A 76 -10.87 -3.62 -1.38
C SER A 76 -10.87 -2.14 -1.75
N LEU A 77 -10.13 -1.80 -2.81
CA LEU A 77 -10.10 -0.46 -3.40
C LEU A 77 -11.52 0.05 -3.69
N GLU A 78 -12.35 -0.80 -4.31
CA GLU A 78 -13.70 -0.44 -4.74
C GLU A 78 -14.65 -0.12 -3.57
N GLU A 79 -14.44 -0.76 -2.42
CA GLU A 79 -15.21 -0.47 -1.21
C GLU A 79 -14.82 0.90 -0.62
N VAL A 80 -13.51 1.16 -0.51
CA VAL A 80 -13.00 2.45 -0.03
C VAL A 80 -13.42 3.59 -0.95
N THR A 81 -13.30 3.38 -2.25
CA THR A 81 -13.75 4.33 -3.28
C THR A 81 -15.24 4.64 -3.13
N ARG A 82 -16.10 3.62 -3.00
CA ARG A 82 -17.55 3.83 -2.80
C ARG A 82 -17.85 4.64 -1.54
N LYS A 83 -17.14 4.37 -0.43
CA LYS A 83 -17.30 5.14 0.82
C LYS A 83 -16.87 6.60 0.65
N ILE A 84 -15.78 6.84 -0.06
CA ILE A 84 -15.29 8.19 -0.39
C ILE A 84 -16.30 8.92 -1.29
N GLU A 85 -16.77 8.30 -2.37
CA GLU A 85 -17.73 8.89 -3.29
C GLU A 85 -19.06 9.20 -2.59
N ALA A 86 -19.52 8.32 -1.70
CA ALA A 86 -20.71 8.54 -0.89
C ALA A 86 -20.56 9.75 0.06
N ALA A 87 -19.35 10.03 0.54
CA ALA A 87 -19.07 11.15 1.43
C ALA A 87 -18.71 12.46 0.72
N GLY A 88 -18.23 12.38 -0.53
CA GLY A 88 -17.88 13.52 -1.37
C GLY A 88 -19.06 14.10 -2.16
N ARG A 89 -20.24 13.47 -2.10
CA ARG A 89 -21.47 14.05 -2.65
C ARG A 89 -21.99 15.14 -1.70
N PRO A 90 -22.06 16.41 -2.13
CA PRO A 90 -22.73 17.46 -1.37
C PRO A 90 -24.24 17.21 -1.27
#